data_AF-A0A8X6VPX5-F1
#
_entry.id   AF-A0A8X6VPX5-F1
#
_cell.length_a   1.000
_cell.length_b   1.000
_cell.length_c   1.000
_cell.angle_alpha   90.00
_cell.angle_beta   90.00
_cell.angle_gamma   90.00
#
_symmetry.space_group_name_H-M   'P 1'
#
loop_
_entity.id
_entity.type
_entity.pdbx_description
1 polymer ?
#
loop_
_entity_poly.entity_id
_entity_poly.type
_entity_poly.pdbx_seq_one_letter_code
_entity_poly.pdbx_strand_id
1 'polypeptide(L)'
;MQVIIISDTGEHQSRIGAALNLAISTIRTILKNKEKILSLAIATTTSSATRITRSRNNTIEEMVKRLSIWIDDEIERNIPLSQSTSLIRRQKIGNTEETE
;
A
#
# COMPACT_ATOMS: atom_id res chain seq x y z
N MET A 1 -13.85 6.99 -2.38
CA MET A 1 -14.18 6.80 -3.82
C MET A 1 -15.38 5.88 -4.04
N GLN A 2 -15.53 4.76 -3.32
CA GLN A 2 -16.61 3.79 -3.57
C GLN A 2 -18.04 4.36 -3.55
N VAL A 3 -18.38 5.26 -2.61
CA VAL A 3 -19.71 5.93 -2.58
C VAL A 3 -20.03 6.65 -3.90
N ILE A 4 -19.05 7.34 -4.49
CA ILE A 4 -19.23 8.10 -5.74
C ILE A 4 -19.43 7.13 -6.91
N ILE A 5 -18.63 6.05 -6.96
CA ILE A 5 -18.70 5.03 -8.03
C ILE A 5 -20.06 4.34 -8.03
N ILE A 6 -20.52 3.88 -6.86
CA ILE A 6 -21.80 3.17 -6.72
C ILE A 6 -22.99 4.13 -6.95
N SER A 7 -22.85 5.41 -6.60
CA SER A 7 -23.88 6.41 -6.93
C SER A 7 -23.99 6.70 -8.44
N ASP A 8 -22.88 6.64 -9.18
CA ASP A 8 -22.87 6.86 -10.63
C ASP A 8 -23.51 5.70 -11.39
N THR A 9 -23.51 4.49 -10.82
CA THR A 9 -24.23 3.33 -11.38
C THR A 9 -25.74 3.39 -11.16
N GLY A 10 -26.27 4.48 -10.57
CA GLY A 10 -27.71 4.70 -10.36
C GLY A 10 -28.27 4.04 -9.10
N GLU A 11 -27.44 3.59 -8.18
CA GLU A 11 -27.89 2.95 -6.94
C GLU A 11 -28.49 3.96 -5.95
N HIS A 12 -29.52 3.52 -5.22
CA HIS A 12 -30.21 4.38 -4.26
C HIS A 12 -29.37 4.60 -3.00
N GLN A 13 -29.35 5.83 -2.47
CA GLN A 13 -28.52 6.23 -1.32
C GLN A 13 -28.72 5.34 -0.09
N SER A 14 -29.94 4.85 0.15
CA SER A 14 -30.22 3.92 1.25
C SER A 14 -29.56 2.55 1.08
N ARG A 15 -29.49 2.02 -0.15
CA ARG A 15 -28.79 0.77 -0.46
C ARG A 15 -27.29 0.92 -0.32
N ILE A 16 -26.75 2.07 -0.76
CA ILE A 16 -25.34 2.41 -0.58
C ILE A 16 -25.00 2.52 0.91
N GLY A 17 -25.87 3.14 1.70
CA GLY A 17 -25.72 3.25 3.16
C GLY A 17 -25.74 1.90 3.85
N ALA A 18 -26.66 1.02 3.47
CA ALA A 18 -26.71 -0.34 3.99
C ALA A 18 -25.47 -1.16 3.61
N ALA A 19 -25.02 -1.07 2.35
CA ALA A 19 -23.88 -1.84 1.85
C ALA A 19 -22.53 -1.39 2.46
N LEU A 20 -22.37 -0.08 2.70
CA LEU A 20 -21.14 0.49 3.25
C LEU A 20 -21.22 0.76 4.76
N ASN A 21 -22.35 0.42 5.40
CA ASN A 21 -22.66 0.74 6.79
C ASN A 21 -22.48 2.25 7.11
N LEU A 22 -22.95 3.12 6.21
CA LEU A 22 -22.85 4.57 6.32
C LEU A 22 -24.22 5.20 6.52
N ALA A 23 -24.26 6.23 7.38
CA ALA A 23 -25.46 7.05 7.52
C ALA A 23 -25.77 7.80 6.20
N ILE A 24 -27.06 7.97 5.90
CA ILE A 24 -27.53 8.67 4.69
C ILE A 24 -27.03 10.12 4.68
N SER A 25 -26.92 10.77 5.85
CA SER A 25 -26.35 12.12 6.00
C SER A 25 -24.89 12.20 5.52
N THR A 26 -24.09 11.17 5.83
CA THR A 26 -22.70 11.05 5.38
C THR A 26 -22.63 10.88 3.87
N ILE A 27 -23.47 10.03 3.29
CA ILE A 27 -23.55 9.84 1.83
C ILE A 27 -23.92 11.14 1.13
N ARG A 28 -24.95 11.85 1.63
CA ARG A 28 -25.38 13.14 1.08
C ARG A 28 -24.26 14.18 1.12
N THR A 29 -23.49 14.21 2.21
CA THR A 29 -22.35 15.11 2.37
C THR A 29 -21.22 14.78 1.38
N ILE A 30 -20.96 13.50 1.15
CA ILE A 30 -19.97 13.04 0.16
C ILE A 30 -20.41 13.44 -1.26
N LEU A 31 -21.67 13.19 -1.62
CA LEU A 31 -22.19 13.52 -2.96
C LEU A 31 -22.21 15.04 -3.20
N LYS A 32 -22.56 15.84 -2.18
CA LYS A 32 -22.48 17.31 -2.26
C LYS A 32 -21.06 17.81 -2.55
N ASN A 33 -20.04 17.10 -2.08
CA ASN A 33 -18.64 17.44 -2.25
C ASN A 33 -17.94 16.61 -3.33
N LYS A 34 -18.69 15.89 -4.19
CA LYS A 34 -18.16 14.94 -5.18
C LYS A 34 -17.03 15.55 -6.02
N GLU A 35 -17.25 16.70 -6.63
CA GLU A 35 -16.28 17.35 -7.53
C GLU A 35 -14.98 17.72 -6.80
N LYS A 36 -15.08 18.31 -5.60
CA LYS A 36 -13.92 18.67 -4.78
C LYS A 36 -13.11 17.43 -4.40
N ILE A 37 -13.80 16.35 -4.00
CA ILE A 37 -13.17 15.08 -3.65
C ILE A 37 -12.45 14.49 -4.87
N LEU A 38 -13.04 14.56 -6.07
CA LEU A 38 -12.41 14.09 -7.30
C LEU A 38 -11.19 14.93 -7.67
N SER A 39 -11.26 16.26 -7.60
CA SER A 39 -10.11 17.14 -7.85
C SER A 39 -8.96 16.90 -6.87
N LEU A 40 -9.28 16.74 -5.57
CA LEU A 40 -8.30 16.41 -4.53
C LEU A 40 -7.71 15.01 -4.73
N ALA A 41 -8.53 14.03 -5.12
CA ALA A 41 -8.07 12.67 -5.40
C ALA A 41 -7.12 12.64 -6.59
N ILE A 42 -7.39 13.40 -7.66
CA ILE A 42 -6.49 13.55 -8.80
C ILE A 42 -5.18 14.20 -8.35
N ALA A 43 -5.23 15.32 -7.64
CA ALA A 43 -4.05 16.00 -7.10
C ALA A 43 -3.21 15.10 -6.17
N THR A 44 -3.86 14.28 -5.35
CA THR A 44 -3.20 13.32 -4.45
C THR A 44 -2.63 12.12 -5.22
N THR A 45 -3.27 11.68 -6.31
CA THR A 45 -2.74 10.63 -7.19
C THR A 45 -1.51 11.12 -7.93
N THR A 46 -1.50 12.37 -8.41
CA THR A 46 -0.31 13.01 -8.98
C THR A 46 0.79 13.20 -7.94
N SER A 47 0.45 13.53 -6.69
CA SER A 47 1.41 13.63 -5.58
C SER A 47 1.92 12.27 -5.09
N SER A 48 1.15 11.19 -5.23
CA SER A 48 1.58 9.82 -4.90
C SER A 48 2.36 9.17 -6.05
N ALA A 49 2.12 9.60 -7.29
CA ALA A 49 2.96 9.31 -8.46
C ALA A 49 4.29 10.08 -8.43
N THR A 50 4.39 11.12 -7.59
CA THR A 50 5.66 11.65 -7.11
C THR A 50 6.22 10.69 -6.07
N ARG A 51 6.60 9.51 -6.58
CA ARG A 51 7.51 8.55 -5.97
C ARG A 51 8.53 9.35 -5.18
N ILE A 52 8.57 9.14 -3.87
CA ILE A 52 9.49 9.75 -2.90
C ILE A 52 10.86 10.00 -3.57
N THR A 53 11.07 11.20 -4.10
CA THR A 53 12.34 11.61 -4.74
C THR A 53 13.34 12.02 -3.67
N ARG A 54 13.24 11.45 -2.46
CA ARG A 54 14.39 11.38 -1.57
C ARG A 54 15.16 10.17 -2.06
N SER A 55 16.22 10.41 -2.83
CA SER A 55 17.23 9.42 -3.24
C SER A 55 17.30 8.30 -2.20
N ARG A 56 16.66 7.17 -2.48
CA ARG A 56 16.85 5.97 -1.67
C ARG A 56 18.29 5.60 -1.93
N ASN A 57 19.10 5.60 -0.87
CA ASN A 57 20.49 5.17 -0.93
C ASN A 57 20.56 3.88 -1.77
N ASN A 58 21.32 3.90 -2.87
CA ASN A 58 21.41 2.79 -3.83
C ASN A 58 21.71 1.45 -3.13
N THR A 59 22.48 1.49 -2.05
CA THR A 59 22.77 0.34 -1.18
C THR A 59 21.51 -0.29 -0.60
N ILE A 60 20.55 0.53 -0.11
CA ILE A 60 19.29 0.03 0.46
C ILE A 60 18.42 -0.57 -0.64
N GLU A 61 18.41 0.01 -1.83
CA GLU A 61 17.66 -0.54 -2.96
C GLU A 61 18.21 -1.90 -3.40
N GLU A 62 19.53 -2.01 -3.51
CA GLU A 62 20.21 -3.26 -3.85
C GLU A 62 19.98 -4.34 -2.78
N MET A 63 20.08 -3.99 -1.51
CA MET A 63 19.76 -4.89 -0.40
C MET A 63 18.32 -5.39 -0.45
N VAL A 64 17.35 -4.51 -0.71
CA VAL A 64 15.93 -4.90 -0.83
C VAL A 64 15.71 -5.82 -2.02
N LYS A 65 16.36 -5.58 -3.16
CA LYS A 65 16.30 -6.48 -4.32
C LYS A 65 16.85 -7.87 -3.99
N ARG A 66 18.01 -7.95 -3.33
CA ARG A 66 18.61 -9.23 -2.90
C ARG A 66 17.73 -9.97 -1.89
N LEU A 67 17.10 -9.25 -0.96
CA LEU A 67 16.16 -9.84 -0.01
C LEU A 67 14.91 -10.39 -0.69
N SER A 68 14.38 -9.70 -1.71
CA SER A 68 13.20 -10.17 -2.46
C SER A 68 13.50 -11.49 -3.17
N ILE A 69 14.59 -11.55 -3.92
CA ILE A 69 15.00 -12.77 -4.65
C ILE A 69 15.19 -13.95 -3.68
N TRP A 70 15.75 -13.69 -2.50
CA TRP A 70 15.94 -14.73 -1.50
C TRP A 70 14.62 -15.19 -0.87
N ILE A 71 13.70 -14.28 -0.56
CA ILE A 71 12.37 -14.65 -0.06
C ILE A 71 11.65 -15.53 -1.09
N ASP A 72 11.74 -15.20 -2.37
CA ASP A 72 11.13 -15.98 -3.44
C ASP A 72 11.73 -17.40 -3.53
N ASP A 73 13.06 -17.56 -3.42
CA ASP A 73 13.75 -18.87 -3.36
C ASP A 73 13.43 -19.66 -2.08
N GLU A 74 13.24 -19.00 -0.92
CA GLU A 74 12.85 -19.66 0.33
C GLU A 74 11.39 -20.12 0.34
N ILE A 75 10.50 -19.36 -0.29
CA ILE A 75 9.09 -19.74 -0.50
C ILE A 75 9.04 -20.97 -1.42
N GLU A 76 9.85 -20.99 -2.48
CA GLU A 76 9.96 -22.15 -3.39
C GLU A 76 10.49 -23.40 -2.66
N ARG A 77 11.37 -23.23 -1.67
CA ARG A 77 11.90 -24.32 -0.82
C ARG A 77 10.96 -24.75 0.31
N ASN A 78 9.78 -24.13 0.45
CA ASN A 78 8.77 -24.40 1.48
C ASN A 78 9.33 -24.33 2.92
N ILE A 79 10.28 -23.40 3.14
CA ILE A 79 10.83 -23.15 4.47
C ILE A 79 9.89 -22.16 5.17
N PRO A 80 9.32 -22.49 6.34
CA PRO A 80 8.44 -21.57 7.05
C PRO A 80 9.24 -20.34 7.49
N LEU A 81 9.01 -19.22 6.79
CA LEU A 81 9.52 -17.89 7.09
C LEU A 81 8.91 -17.36 8.39
N SER A 82 9.28 -17.95 9.52
CA SER A 82 8.97 -17.41 10.84
C SER A 82 9.75 -16.10 11.03
N GLN A 83 9.13 -15.09 11.67
CA GLN A 83 9.77 -13.79 11.90
C GLN A 83 11.17 -13.92 12.56
N SER A 84 11.38 -14.97 13.34
CA SER A 84 12.65 -15.38 13.95
C SER A 84 13.77 -15.64 12.95
N THR A 85 13.55 -16.36 11.85
CA THR A 85 14.61 -16.67 10.87
C THR A 85 15.04 -15.44 10.08
N SER A 86 14.09 -14.53 9.80
CA SER A 86 14.36 -13.27 9.12
C SER A 86 15.24 -12.31 9.93
N LEU A 87 15.07 -12.27 11.26
CA LEU A 87 15.85 -11.42 12.17
C LEU A 87 17.25 -11.97 12.42
N ILE A 88 17.40 -13.29 12.61
CA ILE A 88 18.69 -13.96 12.77
C ILE A 88 19.58 -13.70 11.55
N ARG A 89 19.02 -13.80 10.34
CA ARG A 89 19.80 -13.57 9.13
C ARG A 89 20.16 -12.09 8.91
N ARG A 90 19.30 -11.18 9.35
CA ARG A 90 19.55 -9.74 9.31
C ARG A 90 20.80 -9.33 10.12
N GLN A 91 21.08 -10.02 11.23
CA GLN A 91 22.33 -9.86 11.98
C GLN A 91 23.54 -10.48 11.27
N LYS A 92 23.36 -11.61 10.58
CA LYS A 92 24.46 -12.33 9.93
C LYS A 92 25.05 -11.58 8.73
N ILE A 93 24.20 -10.91 7.93
CA ILE A 93 24.65 -10.10 6.79
C ILE A 93 25.50 -8.89 7.23
N GLY A 94 25.29 -8.36 8.44
CA GLY A 94 26.11 -7.27 8.99
C GLY A 94 27.48 -7.67 9.52
N ASN A 95 27.74 -8.97 9.73
CA ASN A 95 28.97 -9.46 10.36
C ASN A 95 29.90 -10.23 9.40
N THR A 96 29.64 -10.21 8.09
CA THR A 96 30.47 -10.95 7.10
C THR A 96 31.39 -10.04 6.27
N GLU A 97 31.49 -8.75 6.60
CA GLU A 97 32.44 -7.81 5.96
C GLU A 97 33.62 -7.42 6.88
N GLU A 98 33.76 -8.06 8.05
CA GLU A 98 34.91 -7.88 8.93
C GLU A 98 35.51 -9.23 9.35
N THR A 99 36.11 -9.95 8.39
CA THR A 99 37.33 -10.74 8.60
C THR A 99 37.80 -11.32 7.26
N GLU A 100 39.07 -11.02 6.95
CA GLU A 100 39.91 -11.47 5.83
C GLU A 100 39.80 -10.76 4.47
#